data_AF-A0A852KDW3-F1
#
_entry.id   AF-A0A852KDW3-F1
#
_cell.length_a   1.000
_cell.length_b   1.000
_cell.length_c   1.000
_cell.angle_alpha   90.00
_cell.angle_beta   90.00
_cell.angle_gamma   90.00
#
_symmetry.space_group_name_H-M   'P 1'
#
loop_
_entity.id
_entity.type
_entity.pdbx_description
1 polymer ?
#
loop_
_entity_poly.entity_id
_entity_poly.type
_entity_poly.pdbx_seq_one_letter_code
_entity_poly.pdbx_strand_id
1 'polypeptide(L)' 'GGQFKRELTVDGQSHLLLIREEGGAPDAKFASWADAVIFVFSLENESSFEEVTRLHELLSACQAAGDVVLALVGTQGEL' A
#
# COMPACT_ATOMS: atom_id res chain seq x y z
N GLY A 1 8.54 -9.54 1.94
CA GLY A 1 8.36 -8.08 1.96
C GLY A 1 9.60 -7.41 2.49
N GLY A 2 10.04 -6.35 1.82
CA GLY A 2 11.13 -5.48 2.28
C GLY A 2 10.65 -4.34 3.20
N GLN A 3 11.58 -3.78 3.96
CA GLN A 3 11.40 -2.52 4.69
C GLN A 3 12.48 -1.55 4.23
N PHE A 4 12.06 -0.36 3.83
CA PHE A 4 12.93 0.66 3.25
C PHE A 4 12.65 2.00 3.91
N LYS A 5 13.64 2.90 3.86
CA LYS A 5 13.50 4.27 4.34
C LYS A 5 14.19 5.21 3.38
N ARG A 6 13.60 6.38 3.16
CA ARG A 6 14.16 7.42 2.28
C ARG A 6 13.85 8.80 2.84
N GLU A 7 14.87 9.64 2.94
CA GLU A 7 14.68 11.05 3.21
C GLU A 7 14.17 11.77 1.96
N LEU A 8 13.15 12.60 2.11
CA LEU A 8 12.48 13.34 1.06
C LEU A 8 12.24 14.78 1.51
N THR A 9 12.18 15.72 0.57
CA THR A 9 11.73 17.08 0.83
C THR A 9 10.36 17.28 0.20
N VAL A 10 9.38 17.68 1.01
CA VAL A 10 8.01 17.99 0.58
C VAL A 10 7.69 19.38 1.10
N ASP A 11 7.27 20.30 0.22
CA ASP A 11 6.96 21.70 0.55
C ASP A 11 8.06 22.42 1.37
N GLY A 12 9.32 22.10 1.09
CA GLY A 12 10.49 22.67 1.78
C GLY A 12 10.78 22.07 3.16
N GLN A 13 9.99 21.10 3.63
CA GLN A 13 10.24 20.35 4.87
C GLN A 13 10.86 18.99 4.58
N SER A 14 11.77 18.55 5.45
CA SER A 14 12.38 17.22 5.35
C SER A 14 11.51 16.18 6.07
N HIS A 15 11.23 15.08 5.39
CA HIS A 15 10.45 13.95 5.88
C HIS A 15 11.21 12.65 5.69
N LEU A 16 11.02 11.70 6.59
CA LEU A 16 11.50 10.33 6.44
C LEU A 16 10.35 9.44 5.99
N LEU A 17 10.36 9.04 4.71
CA LEU A 17 9.39 8.08 4.19
C LEU A 17 9.81 6.67 4.58
N LEU A 18 8.93 5.97 5.28
CA LEU A 18 9.06 4.56 5.60
C LEU A 18 8.20 3.75 4.63
N ILE A 19 8.81 2.79 3.94
CA ILE A 19 8.14 1.92 2.98
C ILE A 19 8.20 0.50 3.51
N ARG A 20 7.05 -0.16 3.56
CA ARG A 20 6.94 -1.56 3.91
C ARG A 20 6.14 -2.26 2.83
N GLU A 21 6.71 -3.33 2.32
CA GLU A 21 6.05 -4.21 1.36
C GLU A 21 5.45 -5.40 2.11
N GLU A 22 4.16 -5.63 1.92
CA GLU A 22 3.45 -6.79 2.46
C GLU A 22 3.18 -7.79 1.33
N GLY A 23 3.54 -9.05 1.55
CA GLY A 23 3.30 -10.14 0.59
C GLY A 23 2.05 -10.96 0.89
N GLY A 24 1.23 -10.52 1.84
CA GLY A 24 0.07 -11.25 2.33
C GLY A 24 -1.10 -10.33 2.64
N ALA A 25 -2.19 -10.92 3.15
CA ALA A 25 -3.37 -10.17 3.58
C ALA A 25 -3.00 -9.14 4.65
N PRO A 26 -3.52 -7.89 4.56
CA PRO A 26 -3.31 -6.89 5.60
C PRO A 26 -3.91 -7.37 6.92
N ASP A 27 -3.22 -7.09 8.02
CA ASP A 27 -3.72 -7.32 9.38
C ASP A 27 -3.93 -5.98 10.11
N ALA A 28 -4.51 -6.04 11.30
CA ALA A 28 -4.74 -4.84 12.12
C ALA A 28 -3.43 -4.09 12.45
N LYS A 29 -2.29 -4.79 12.54
CA LYS A 29 -1.00 -4.15 12.83
C LYS A 29 -0.52 -3.33 11.64
N PHE A 30 -0.59 -3.89 10.43
CA PHE A 30 -0.29 -3.18 9.19
C PHE A 30 -1.21 -1.98 9.00
N ALA A 31 -2.52 -2.18 9.17
CA ALA A 31 -3.50 -1.09 9.05
C ALA A 31 -3.25 0.05 10.04
N SER A 32 -2.86 -0.26 11.28
CA SER A 32 -2.52 0.76 12.29
C SER A 32 -1.17 1.45 12.06
N TRP A 33 -0.29 0.85 11.27
CA TRP A 33 1.05 1.35 10.99
C TRP A 33 1.09 2.29 9.77
N ALA A 34 0.23 2.05 8.78
CA ALA A 34 0.25 2.75 7.51
C ALA A 34 -0.56 4.04 7.54
N ASP A 35 0.09 5.18 7.29
CA ASP A 35 -0.61 6.44 6.97
C ASP A 35 -1.18 6.42 5.54
N ALA A 36 -0.55 5.66 4.64
CA ALA A 36 -0.97 5.49 3.25
C ALA A 36 -0.66 4.08 2.73
N VAL A 37 -1.47 3.58 1.80
CA VAL A 37 -1.29 2.28 1.14
C VAL A 37 -1.32 2.45 -0.37
N ILE A 38 -0.35 1.85 -1.04
CA ILE A 38 -0.27 1.77 -2.50
C ILE A 38 -0.57 0.32 -2.90
N PHE A 39 -1.70 0.11 -3.58
CA PHE A 39 -2.00 -1.16 -4.21
C PHE A 39 -1.42 -1.19 -5.63
N VAL A 40 -0.74 -2.29 -5.96
CA VAL A 40 -0.06 -2.44 -7.25
C VAL A 40 -0.59 -3.69 -7.94
N PHE A 41 -1.01 -3.56 -9.19
CA PHE A 41 -1.46 -4.66 -10.03
C PHE A 41 -0.83 -4.54 -11.43
N SER A 42 -0.81 -5.64 -12.18
CA SER A 42 -0.35 -5.64 -13.58
C SER A 42 -1.51 -5.40 -14.53
N LEU A 43 -1.34 -4.46 -15.47
CA LEU A 43 -2.30 -4.20 -16.54
C LEU A 43 -2.46 -5.38 -17.51
N GLU A 44 -1.52 -6.31 -17.48
CA GLU A 44 -1.50 -7.51 -18.33
C GLU A 44 -2.05 -8.76 -17.61
N ASN A 45 -2.43 -8.64 -16.33
CA ASN A 45 -2.94 -9.75 -15.54
C ASN A 45 -4.18 -9.35 -14.71
N GLU A 46 -5.36 -9.73 -15.20
CA GLU A 46 -6.66 -9.48 -14.54
C GLU A 46 -6.72 -10.03 -13.11
N SER A 47 -6.16 -11.22 -12.85
CA SER A 47 -6.15 -11.81 -11.51
C SER A 47 -5.41 -10.95 -10.47
N SER A 48 -4.41 -10.17 -10.90
CA SER A 48 -3.71 -9.25 -10.00
C SER A 48 -4.60 -8.07 -9.58
N PHE A 49 -5.52 -7.63 -10.46
CA PHE A 49 -6.50 -6.60 -10.14
C PHE A 49 -7.60 -7.12 -9.19
N GLU A 50 -8.06 -8.36 -9.40
CA GLU A 50 -8.97 -9.04 -8.48
C GLU A 50 -8.35 -9.20 -7.09
N GLU A 51 -7.07 -9.59 -7.02
CA GLU A 51 -6.36 -9.73 -5.74
C GLU A 51 -6.22 -8.38 -5.02
N VAL A 52 -5.86 -7.30 -5.73
CA VAL A 52 -5.84 -5.95 -5.14
C VAL A 52 -7.21 -5.53 -4.61
N THR A 53 -8.30 -5.86 -5.33
CA THR A 53 -9.66 -5.58 -4.89
C THR A 53 -9.97 -6.31 -3.57
N ARG A 54 -9.61 -7.60 -3.47
CA ARG A 54 -9.75 -8.40 -2.26
C ARG A 54 -8.92 -7.85 -1.09
N LEU A 55 -7.68 -7.42 -1.35
CA LEU A 55 -6.81 -6.84 -0.32
C LEU A 55 -7.36 -5.50 0.20
N HIS A 56 -7.97 -4.69 -0.66
CA HIS A 56 -8.65 -3.46 -0.26
C HIS A 56 -9.84 -3.72 0.68
N GLU A 57 -10.66 -4.75 0.41
CA GLU A 57 -11.76 -5.15 1.30
C GLU A 57 -11.24 -5.59 2.68
N LEU A 58 -10.18 -6.39 2.71
CA LEU A 58 -9.55 -6.84 3.97
C LEU A 58 -8.94 -5.69 4.76
N LEU A 59 -8.27 -4.74 4.08
CA LEU A 59 -7.74 -3.55 4.72
C LEU A 59 -8.86 -2.72 5.35
N SER A 60 -9.96 -2.52 4.60
CA SER A 60 -11.14 -1.78 5.08
C SER A 60 -11.78 -2.43 6.30
N ALA A 61 -11.80 -3.77 6.36
CA ALA A 61 -12.28 -4.50 7.53
C ALA A 61 -11.38 -4.37 8.78
N CYS A 62 -10.08 -4.07 8.58
CA CYS A 62 -9.12 -3.85 9.68
C CYS A 62 -9.13 -2.41 10.21
N GLN A 63 -9.66 -1.44 9.46
CA GLN A 63 -9.60 -0.03 9.81
C GLN A 63 -10.57 0.32 10.94
N ALA A 64 -10.07 0.28 12.18
CA ALA A 64 -10.72 0.92 13.31
C ALA A 64 -10.25 2.38 13.41
N ALA A 65 -11.00 3.29 12.75
CA ALA A 65 -11.03 4.74 13.02
C ALA A 65 -9.92 5.67 12.48
N GLY A 66 -9.18 5.31 11.43
CA GLY A 66 -8.26 6.24 10.73
C GLY A 66 -8.44 6.23 9.22
N ASP A 67 -8.56 7.41 8.60
CA ASP A 67 -8.60 7.55 7.14
C ASP A 67 -7.20 7.29 6.55
N VAL A 68 -6.96 6.08 6.05
CA VAL A 68 -5.73 5.72 5.32
C VAL A 68 -5.80 6.28 3.90
N VAL A 69 -4.77 6.99 3.44
CA VAL A 69 -4.71 7.48 2.05
C VAL A 69 -4.42 6.31 1.11
N LEU A 70 -5.23 6.15 0.07
CA LEU A 70 -5.10 5.05 -0.89
C LEU A 70 -4.62 5.53 -2.25
N ALA A 71 -3.71 4.76 -2.85
CA ALA A 71 -3.35 4.88 -4.26
C ALA A 71 -3.44 3.50 -4.94
N LEU A 72 -3.86 3.50 -6.20
CA LEU A 72 -3.94 2.30 -7.04
C LEU A 72 -3.04 2.50 -8.26
N VAL A 73 -2.11 1.58 -8.48
CA VAL A 73 -1.10 1.67 -9.53
C VAL A 73 -1.16 0.43 -10.41
N GLY A 74 -1.48 0.63 -11.69
CA GLY A 74 -1.34 -0.40 -12.73
C GLY A 74 0.04 -0.32 -13.39
N THR A 75 0.79 -1.43 -13.40
CA THR A 75 2.11 -1.52 -14.03
C THR A 75 2.03 -2.16 -15.42
N GLN A 76 2.87 -1.69 -16.36
CA GLN A 76 3.03 -2.25 -17.71
C GLN A 76 4.14 -3.32 -17.80
N GLY A 77 4.71 -3.74 -16.68
CA GLY A 77 5.74 -4.78 -16.61
C GLY A 77 5.29 -5.95 -15.75
N GLU A 78 5.92 -7.11 -15.93
CA GLU A 78 5.73 -8.25 -15.03
C GLU A 78 6.23 -7.89 -13.61
N LEU A 79 5.35 -8.08 -12.62
CA LEU A 79 5.63 -7.91 -11.19
C LEU A 79 6.24 -9.18 -10.61
#